data_AF-A0A9N9XJL4-F1
#
_entry.id   AF-A0A9N9XJL4-F1
#
_cell.length_a   1.000
_cell.length_b   1.000
_cell.length_c   1.000
_cell.angle_alpha   90.00
_cell.angle_beta   90.00
_cell.angle_gamma   90.00
#
_symmetry.space_group_name_H-M   'P 1'
#
loop_
_entity.id
_entity.type
_entity.pdbx_description
1 polymer ?
#
loop_
_entity_poly.entity_id
_entity_poly.type
_entity_poly.pdbx_seq_one_letter_code
_entity_poly.pdbx_strand_id
1 'polypeptide(L)'
;MAEKFESVPLSHQTIQRRIVAMGEQVEKSMLSLVKKSSYFSLCLDESTDQTDVSQLLIFVRTSFDNFTSKEELFDICPLYGTTKGKDIYEAVKKTVDRIGGFGKCSAIATDGPRQ
;
A
#
# COMPACT_ATOMS: atom_id res chain seq x y z
N MET A 1 12.46 -13.47 -40.27
CA MET A 1 11.43 -14.28 -39.59
C MET A 1 11.30 -13.94 -38.09
N ALA A 2 12.34 -13.43 -37.42
CA ALA A 2 12.27 -13.00 -36.02
C ALA A 2 11.50 -11.69 -35.79
N GLU A 3 11.52 -10.75 -36.75
CA GLU A 3 10.85 -9.43 -36.65
C GLU A 3 9.32 -9.50 -36.51
N LYS A 4 8.68 -10.58 -37.01
CA LYS A 4 7.21 -10.74 -36.95
C LYS A 4 6.70 -11.21 -35.58
N PHE A 5 7.58 -11.64 -34.67
CA PHE A 5 7.17 -12.11 -33.35
C PHE A 5 7.07 -10.98 -32.31
N GLU A 6 7.77 -9.86 -32.50
CA GLU A 6 7.68 -8.71 -31.60
C GLU A 6 6.35 -7.94 -31.72
N SER A 7 5.68 -8.05 -32.87
CA SER A 7 4.38 -7.41 -33.10
C SER A 7 3.18 -8.24 -32.66
N VAL A 8 3.39 -9.44 -32.12
CA VAL A 8 2.30 -10.28 -31.61
C VAL A 8 1.91 -9.78 -30.21
N PRO A 9 0.66 -9.30 -30.01
CA PRO A 9 0.23 -8.84 -28.70
C PRO A 9 0.27 -9.98 -27.69
N LEU A 10 0.75 -9.68 -26.49
CA LEU A 10 0.73 -10.63 -25.38
C LEU A 10 -0.72 -10.99 -25.04
N SER A 11 -0.96 -12.26 -24.70
CA SER A 11 -2.28 -12.66 -24.23
C SER A 11 -2.63 -11.95 -22.92
N HIS A 12 -3.92 -11.69 -22.72
CA HIS A 12 -4.46 -11.17 -21.46
C HIS A 12 -3.92 -11.91 -20.21
N GLN A 13 -3.79 -13.23 -20.27
CA GLN A 13 -3.20 -14.04 -19.19
C GLN A 13 -1.74 -13.69 -18.90
N THR A 14 -0.93 -13.49 -19.94
CA THR A 14 0.48 -13.11 -19.77
C THR A 14 0.61 -11.71 -19.19
N ILE A 15 -0.22 -10.76 -19.64
CA ILE A 15 -0.28 -9.40 -19.11
C ILE A 15 -0.67 -9.44 -17.63
N GLN A 16 -1.74 -10.16 -17.28
CA GLN A 16 -2.19 -10.31 -15.89
C GLN A 16 -1.10 -10.89 -14.99
N ARG A 17 -0.44 -11.98 -15.41
CA ARG A 17 0.67 -12.59 -14.64
C ARG A 17 1.82 -11.60 -14.42
N ARG A 18 2.16 -10.80 -15.43
CA ARG A 18 3.20 -9.76 -15.31
C ARG A 18 2.80 -8.67 -14.33
N ILE A 19 1.55 -8.19 -14.37
CA ILE A 19 1.05 -7.18 -13.43
C ILE A 19 1.16 -7.70 -11.99
N VAL A 20 0.70 -8.93 -11.73
CA VAL A 20 0.78 -9.55 -10.40
C VAL A 20 2.24 -9.68 -9.95
N ALA A 21 3.13 -10.19 -10.81
CA ALA A 21 4.54 -10.35 -10.48
C ALA A 21 5.23 -9.00 -10.17
N MET A 22 4.92 -7.95 -10.93
CA MET A 22 5.42 -6.60 -10.66
C MET A 22 4.88 -6.06 -9.33
N GLY A 23 3.59 -6.25 -9.04
CA GLY A 23 2.99 -5.87 -7.77
C GLY A 23 3.68 -6.55 -6.59
N GLU A 24 3.89 -7.87 -6.65
CA GLU A 24 4.62 -8.62 -5.63
C GLU A 24 6.06 -8.11 -5.44
N GLN A 25 6.75 -7.73 -6.52
CA GLN A 25 8.11 -7.20 -6.45
C GLN A 25 8.14 -5.81 -5.78
N VAL A 26 7.16 -4.95 -6.09
CA VAL A 26 7.01 -3.64 -5.45
C VAL A 26 6.72 -3.83 -3.96
N GLU A 27 5.78 -4.70 -3.59
CA GLU A 27 5.45 -4.98 -2.19
C GLU A 27 6.66 -5.53 -1.43
N LYS A 28 7.40 -6.49 -1.99
CA LYS A 28 8.66 -7.00 -1.39
C LYS A 28 9.67 -5.88 -1.16
N SER A 29 9.78 -4.94 -2.10
CA SER A 29 10.70 -3.80 -2.00
C SER A 29 10.28 -2.87 -0.87
N MET A 30 8.99 -2.52 -0.76
CA MET A 30 8.45 -1.71 0.34
C MET A 30 8.63 -2.39 1.70
N LEU A 31 8.30 -3.68 1.81
CA LEU A 31 8.53 -4.45 3.05
C LEU A 31 10.01 -4.46 3.46
N SER A 32 10.92 -4.59 2.49
CA SER A 32 12.36 -4.51 2.77
C SER A 32 12.79 -3.14 3.30
N LEU A 33 12.15 -2.08 2.80
CA LEU A 33 12.40 -0.70 3.17
C LEU A 33 11.95 -0.44 4.61
N VAL A 34 10.75 -0.90 4.98
CA VAL A 34 10.25 -0.80 6.37
C VAL A 34 11.08 -1.66 7.34
N LYS A 35 11.50 -2.86 6.94
CA LYS A 35 12.36 -3.70 7.78
C LYS A 35 13.70 -3.04 8.10
N LYS A 36 14.30 -2.37 7.12
CA LYS A 36 15.57 -1.63 7.25
C LYS A 36 15.44 -0.30 8.00
N SER A 37 14.23 0.23 8.13
CA SER A 37 14.00 1.49 8.83
C SER A 37 14.17 1.33 10.35
N SER A 38 14.51 2.42 11.02
CA SER A 38 14.61 2.48 12.49
C SER A 38 13.20 2.46 13.07
N TYR A 39 12.34 3.33 12.52
CA TYR A 39 10.91 3.41 12.83
C TYR A 39 10.09 3.71 11.57
N PHE A 40 8.78 3.52 11.65
CA PHE A 40 7.85 3.99 10.64
C PHE A 40 6.60 4.62 11.29
N SER A 41 5.96 5.53 10.58
CA SER A 41 4.63 6.05 10.90
C SER A 41 3.67 5.79 9.76
N LEU A 42 2.37 5.81 10.07
CA LEU A 42 1.31 5.69 9.08
C LEU A 42 0.61 7.03 8.89
N CYS A 43 0.31 7.37 7.64
CA CYS A 43 -0.66 8.42 7.31
C CYS A 43 -1.85 7.75 6.65
N LEU A 44 -3.04 7.95 7.22
CA LEU A 44 -4.30 7.39 6.76
C LEU A 44 -5.11 8.51 6.13
N ASP A 45 -5.53 8.29 4.90
CA ASP A 45 -6.37 9.22 4.15
C ASP A 45 -7.62 8.49 3.64
N GLU A 46 -8.79 9.04 3.93
CA GLU A 46 -10.05 8.51 3.41
C GLU A 46 -10.35 9.13 2.05
N SER A 47 -10.33 8.31 1.01
CA SER A 47 -10.66 8.69 -0.35
C SER A 47 -11.96 8.02 -0.79
N THR A 48 -12.49 8.44 -1.93
CA THR A 48 -13.65 7.82 -2.57
C THR A 48 -13.25 7.44 -3.98
N ASP A 49 -13.52 6.21 -4.39
CA ASP A 49 -13.23 5.76 -5.74
C ASP A 49 -14.26 6.31 -6.76
N GLN A 50 -14.07 6.01 -8.05
CA GLN A 50 -14.97 6.48 -9.11
C GLN A 50 -16.39 5.89 -9.05
N THR A 51 -16.61 4.89 -8.19
CA THR A 51 -17.90 4.21 -7.97
C THR A 51 -18.55 4.60 -6.65
N ASP A 52 -18.10 5.70 -6.03
CA ASP A 52 -18.57 6.19 -4.74
C ASP A 52 -18.32 5.22 -3.56
N VAL A 53 -17.34 4.32 -3.69
CA VAL A 53 -16.92 3.45 -2.59
C VAL A 53 -15.80 4.13 -1.81
N SER A 54 -16.00 4.27 -0.49
CA SER A 54 -14.96 4.78 0.40
C SER A 54 -13.78 3.79 0.46
N GLN A 55 -12.57 4.32 0.43
CA GLN A 55 -11.33 3.56 0.46
C GLN A 55 -10.34 4.25 1.39
N LEU A 56 -9.64 3.44 2.19
CA LEU A 56 -8.58 3.90 3.07
C LEU A 56 -7.24 3.78 2.35
N LEU A 57 -6.61 4.92 2.08
CA LEU A 57 -5.24 5.00 1.60
C LEU A 57 -4.30 4.95 2.80
N ILE A 58 -3.36 4.01 2.78
CA ILE A 58 -2.40 3.82 3.87
C ILE A 58 -1.00 4.12 3.34
N PHE A 59 -0.47 5.27 3.73
CA PHE A 59 0.90 5.65 3.46
C PHE A 59 1.81 5.22 4.60
N VAL A 60 2.97 4.67 4.27
CA VAL A 60 4.01 4.32 5.24
C VAL A 60 5.15 5.31 5.09
N ARG A 61 5.45 6.03 6.17
CA ARG A 61 6.59 6.92 6.26
C ARG A 61 7.66 6.29 7.13
N THR A 62 8.79 5.95 6.52
CA THR A 62 9.93 5.32 7.20
C THR A 62 11.01 6.35 7.53
N SER A 63 11.67 6.17 8.68
CA SER A 63 12.84 6.94 9.11
C SER A 63 14.06 6.02 9.24
N PHE A 64 15.22 6.50 8.80
CA PHE A 64 16.48 5.77 8.85
C PHE A 64 17.51 6.49 9.73
N ASP A 65 18.51 5.77 10.22
CA ASP A 65 19.54 6.30 11.13
C ASP A 65 20.37 7.43 10.51
N ASN A 66 20.43 7.51 9.17
CA ASN A 66 21.10 8.60 8.45
C ASN A 66 20.23 9.87 8.30
N PHE A 67 19.18 10.01 9.12
CA PHE A 67 18.21 11.11 9.10
C PHE A 67 17.44 11.28 7.77
N THR A 68 17.47 10.27 6.91
CA THR A 68 16.61 10.25 5.72
C THR A 68 15.24 9.68 6.06
N SER A 69 14.23 10.14 5.32
CA SER A 69 12.89 9.57 5.38
C SER A 69 12.36 9.30 3.98
N LYS A 70 11.52 8.28 3.88
CA LYS A 70 10.77 7.96 2.67
C LYS A 70 9.31 7.77 3.01
N GLU A 71 8.44 8.18 2.11
CA GLU A 71 6.99 8.02 2.23
C GLU A 71 6.49 7.36 0.94
N GLU A 72 5.71 6.29 1.10
CA GLU A 72 5.20 5.49 -0.01
C GLU A 72 3.76 5.07 0.30
N LEU A 73 2.91 5.01 -0.74
CA LEU A 73 1.59 4.40 -0.63
C LEU A 73 1.74 2.88 -0.52
N PHE A 74 1.39 2.32 0.63
CA PHE A 74 1.59 0.90 0.91
C PHE A 74 0.34 0.06 0.61
N ASP A 75 -0.85 0.62 0.87
CA ASP A 75 -2.10 -0.10 0.61
C ASP A 75 -3.26 0.84 0.27
N ILE A 76 -4.21 0.30 -0.47
CA ILE A 76 -5.52 0.89 -0.75
C ILE A 76 -6.54 -0.15 -0.30
N CYS A 77 -7.21 0.12 0.81
CA CYS A 77 -8.16 -0.78 1.44
C CYS A 77 -9.59 -0.28 1.19
N PRO A 78 -10.38 -0.92 0.32
CA PRO A 78 -11.78 -0.54 0.16
C PRO A 78 -12.57 -0.82 1.44
N LEU A 79 -13.39 0.14 1.85
CA LEU A 79 -14.24 0.05 3.04
C LEU A 79 -15.67 -0.31 2.60
N TYR A 80 -15.86 -1.59 2.24
CA TYR A 80 -17.14 -2.09 1.77
C TYR A 80 -18.18 -2.09 2.91
N GLY A 81 -19.06 -1.09 2.92
CA GLY A 81 -20.23 -1.03 3.80
C GLY A 81 -20.23 0.19 4.71
N THR A 82 -19.30 0.26 5.67
CA THR A 82 -19.21 1.40 6.60
C THR A 82 -17.78 1.92 6.72
N THR A 83 -17.65 3.19 7.11
CA THR A 83 -16.39 3.90 7.37
C THR A 83 -16.18 4.08 8.88
N LYS A 84 -16.72 3.16 9.69
CA LYS A 84 -16.64 3.27 11.14
C LYS A 84 -15.19 3.03 11.58
N GLY A 85 -14.83 3.57 12.74
CA GLY A 85 -13.49 3.37 13.31
C GLY A 85 -13.07 1.90 13.43
N LYS A 86 -14.02 0.95 13.57
CA LYS A 86 -13.74 -0.49 13.56
C LYS A 86 -13.23 -0.96 12.20
N ASP A 87 -13.87 -0.56 11.09
CA ASP A 87 -13.50 -0.98 9.74
C ASP A 87 -12.12 -0.42 9.37
N ILE A 88 -11.88 0.85 9.73
CA ILE A 88 -10.58 1.51 9.58
C ILE A 88 -9.51 0.77 10.41
N TYR A 89 -9.80 0.46 11.69
CA TYR A 89 -8.86 -0.27 12.54
C TYR A 89 -8.53 -1.66 11.97
N GLU A 90 -9.51 -2.40 11.47
CA GLU A 90 -9.30 -3.71 10.88
C GLU A 90 -8.43 -3.64 9.61
N ALA A 91 -8.66 -2.64 8.75
CA ALA A 91 -7.82 -2.38 7.58
C ALA A 91 -6.38 -2.04 7.97
N VAL A 92 -6.19 -1.12 8.92
CA VAL A 92 -4.87 -0.73 9.43
C VAL A 92 -4.15 -1.92 10.06
N LYS A 93 -4.84 -2.67 10.92
CA LYS A 93 -4.26 -3.85 11.60
C LYS A 93 -3.77 -4.88 10.59
N LYS A 94 -4.60 -5.22 9.60
CA LYS A 94 -4.24 -6.16 8.54
C LYS A 94 -3.00 -5.70 7.79
N THR A 95 -2.90 -4.41 7.48
CA THR A 95 -1.74 -3.83 6.78
C THR A 95 -0.48 -3.86 7.64
N VAL A 96 -0.59 -3.49 8.91
CA VAL A 96 0.55 -3.52 9.84
C VAL A 96 1.03 -4.94 10.12
N ASP A 97 0.13 -5.91 10.20
CA ASP A 97 0.48 -7.32 10.33
C ASP A 97 1.31 -7.81 9.12
N ARG A 98 1.02 -7.34 7.90
CA ARG A 98 1.87 -7.63 6.72
C ARG A 98 3.26 -6.98 6.81
N ILE A 99 3.34 -5.78 7.39
CA ILE A 99 4.60 -5.04 7.55
C ILE A 99 5.53 -5.71 8.58
N GLY A 100 4.94 -6.38 9.59
CA GLY A 100 5.67 -7.03 10.68
C GLY A 100 5.25 -6.59 12.08
N GLY A 101 4.08 -5.96 12.22
CA GLY A 101 3.49 -5.56 13.49
C GLY A 101 3.80 -4.11 13.90
N PHE A 102 3.20 -3.69 15.01
CA PHE A 102 3.30 -2.32 15.53
C PHE A 102 4.63 -2.01 16.24
N GLY A 103 5.55 -2.96 16.38
CA GLY A 103 6.76 -2.79 17.21
C GLY A 103 7.67 -1.63 16.81
N LYS A 104 7.76 -1.31 15.51
CA LYS A 104 8.50 -0.14 14.98
C LYS A 104 7.57 1.04 14.62
N CYS A 105 6.27 0.93 14.87
CA CYS A 105 5.30 1.96 14.53
C CYS A 105 5.36 3.09 15.57
N SER A 106 5.83 4.27 15.17
CA SER A 106 5.99 5.43 16.05
C SER A 106 4.77 6.32 16.12
N ALA A 107 3.96 6.36 15.06
CA ALA A 107 2.77 7.20 14.98
C ALA A 107 1.78 6.71 13.90
N ILE A 108 0.51 7.07 14.08
CA ILE A 108 -0.55 6.92 13.09
C ILE A 108 -1.27 8.27 13.03
N ALA A 109 -1.32 8.89 11.85
CA ALA A 109 -2.00 10.14 11.61
C ALA A 109 -3.20 9.89 10.68
N THR A 110 -4.30 10.59 10.92
CA THR A 110 -5.49 10.61 10.06
C THR A 110 -5.79 12.05 9.67
N ASP A 111 -6.30 12.29 8.47
CA ASP A 111 -6.81 13.60 8.03
C ASP A 111 -7.95 14.13 8.91
N GLY A 112 -8.63 13.22 9.61
CA GLY A 112 -9.70 13.53 10.54
C GLY A 112 -11.06 13.53 9.83
N PRO A 113 -12.17 13.46 10.58
CA PRO A 113 -13.49 13.44 9.97
C PRO A 113 -13.72 14.72 9.16
N ARG A 114 -14.19 14.55 7.91
CA ARG A 114 -14.70 15.68 7.12
C ARG A 114 -15.89 16.28 7.89
N GLN A 115 -15.79 17.55 8.28
CA GLN A 115 -16.91 18.33 8.86
C GLN A 115 -17.90 18.76 7.77
#